data_AF-F4SDC8-F1
#
_entry.id   AF-F4SDC8-F1
#
_cell.length_a   1.000
_cell.length_b   1.000
_cell.length_c   1.000
_cell.angle_alpha   90.00
_cell.angle_beta   90.00
_cell.angle_gamma   90.00
#
_symmetry.space_group_name_H-M   'P 1'
#
loop_
_entity.id
_entity.type
_entity.pdbx_description
1 polymer ?
#
loop_
_entity_poly.entity_id
_entity_poly.type
_entity_poly.pdbx_seq_one_letter_code
_entity_poly.pdbx_strand_id
1 'polypeptide(L)'
;MGEAGHCSIACQMGVWPNGGPRKSRKAKNRAWSNILPSSKGPDCRSYADFTRSMLGYTTKNPEFPDPPSMIEIVSLPPLTKEAIFHDSSVFTLYNSSTHSDPTCNWVPFKALLEADLSRHSIHRYTFQWDAFNGEDSEWNQIMIYFTVKHWKFAKNASAFDGYGLDLDQDKEIIQIGIVTRWLCGKIEQIKNGFNEDSKVRQRYRTRKKRELWEYRRETLTRHLPEYLDLLPNADCCSETEDNPQVAVQRSIRPYWRSEKYGNWIHEIDGLSYDHQASVMRRLHAARRFDTHRQEGSTINPLSKVCAGLPEDCYDSTFLTQHNELARHSLRIISNVNHLDNALTAIAARRI
;
A
#
# COMPACT_ATOMS: atom_id res chain seq x y z
N MET A 1 -42.50 31.67 3.06
CA MET A 1 -42.90 30.46 3.81
C MET A 1 -42.34 29.25 3.08
N GLY A 2 -41.63 28.36 3.77
CA GLY A 2 -41.26 27.05 3.23
C GLY A 2 -39.77 26.82 3.01
N GLU A 3 -39.02 26.95 4.10
CA GLU A 3 -37.76 26.28 4.44
C GLU A 3 -37.12 25.34 3.38
N ALA A 4 -35.97 25.77 2.85
CA ALA A 4 -34.99 24.87 2.27
C ALA A 4 -34.28 24.12 3.38
N GLY A 5 -34.54 22.81 3.46
CA GLY A 5 -34.04 21.90 4.47
C GLY A 5 -32.51 21.90 4.56
N HIS A 6 -32.04 22.12 5.77
CA HIS A 6 -30.68 21.85 6.23
C HIS A 6 -30.21 20.46 5.78
N CYS A 7 -29.23 20.41 4.88
CA CYS A 7 -28.41 19.22 4.72
C CYS A 7 -27.45 19.17 5.92
N SER A 8 -27.93 18.58 7.02
CA SER A 8 -27.09 18.27 8.17
C SER A 8 -26.09 17.21 7.77
N ILE A 9 -24.82 17.61 7.61
CA ILE A 9 -23.67 16.72 7.71
C ILE A 9 -23.63 16.28 9.17
N ALA A 10 -24.46 15.28 9.49
CA ALA A 10 -24.37 14.56 10.74
C ALA A 10 -23.03 13.80 10.72
N CYS A 11 -22.06 14.32 11.46
CA CYS A 11 -20.91 13.57 11.94
C CYS A 11 -21.36 12.15 12.30
N GLN A 12 -20.93 11.16 11.50
CA GLN A 12 -21.12 9.75 11.83
C GLN A 12 -20.34 9.45 13.11
N MET A 13 -20.98 9.66 14.26
CA MET A 13 -20.57 9.02 15.50
C MET A 13 -20.58 7.52 15.24
N GLY A 14 -19.40 6.91 15.32
CA GLY A 14 -19.14 5.59 14.76
C GLY A 14 -19.95 4.50 15.43
N VAL A 15 -21.03 4.07 14.78
CA VAL A 15 -21.80 2.89 15.19
C VAL A 15 -20.87 1.66 15.21
N TRP A 16 -20.84 0.97 16.35
CA TRP A 16 -20.19 -0.33 16.50
C TRP A 16 -21.15 -1.40 15.97
N PRO A 17 -20.86 -2.03 14.81
CA PRO A 17 -21.86 -2.85 14.11
C PRO A 17 -22.28 -4.11 14.89
N ASN A 18 -21.61 -4.46 15.99
CA ASN A 18 -21.92 -5.61 16.85
C ASN A 18 -21.65 -5.31 18.35
N GLY A 19 -21.89 -4.08 18.83
CA GLY A 19 -21.67 -3.73 20.23
C GLY A 19 -20.21 -3.76 20.70
N GLY A 20 -19.26 -3.86 19.77
CA GLY A 20 -17.82 -3.89 20.06
C GLY A 20 -16.97 -3.16 19.01
N PRO A 21 -15.70 -2.88 19.35
CA PRO A 21 -14.78 -2.18 18.46
C PRO A 21 -14.54 -2.95 17.16
N ARG A 22 -14.23 -2.21 16.09
CA ARG A 22 -13.99 -2.77 14.76
C ARG A 22 -12.75 -3.68 14.80
N LYS A 23 -12.87 -4.92 14.28
CA LYS A 23 -11.78 -5.91 14.33
C LYS A 23 -10.78 -5.80 13.18
N SER A 24 -11.21 -5.51 11.96
CA SER A 24 -10.30 -5.46 10.80
C SER A 24 -9.50 -4.16 10.74
N ARG A 25 -8.22 -4.24 10.33
CA ARG A 25 -7.36 -3.05 10.17
C ARG A 25 -7.98 -2.00 9.26
N LYS A 26 -8.58 -2.41 8.13
CA LYS A 26 -9.25 -1.49 7.21
C LYS A 26 -10.37 -0.72 7.91
N ALA A 27 -11.12 -1.38 8.79
CA ALA A 27 -12.20 -0.77 9.54
C ALA A 27 -11.68 0.12 10.69
N LYS A 28 -10.62 -0.28 11.40
CA LYS A 28 -9.93 0.55 12.41
C LYS A 28 -9.35 1.82 11.78
N ASN A 29 -8.60 1.68 10.68
CA ASN A 29 -8.03 2.82 9.94
C ASN A 29 -9.09 3.79 9.41
N ARG A 30 -10.24 3.29 8.95
CA ARG A 30 -11.36 4.14 8.52
C ARG A 30 -11.99 4.89 9.69
N ALA A 31 -12.09 4.27 10.86
CA ALA A 31 -12.59 4.97 12.05
C ALA A 31 -11.64 6.08 12.50
N TRP A 32 -10.33 5.87 12.33
CA TRP A 32 -9.30 6.81 12.77
C TRP A 32 -8.91 7.84 11.72
N SER A 33 -9.39 7.72 10.46
CA SER A 33 -8.94 8.59 9.36
C SER A 33 -9.27 10.06 9.55
N ASN A 34 -10.29 10.36 10.35
CA ASN A 34 -10.72 11.73 10.64
C ASN A 34 -10.06 12.31 11.89
N ILE A 35 -9.35 11.48 12.68
CA ILE A 35 -8.76 11.86 13.97
C ILE A 35 -7.23 11.90 13.85
N LEU A 36 -6.65 10.88 13.24
CA LEU A 36 -5.21 10.78 13.06
C LEU A 36 -4.77 11.46 11.75
N PRO A 37 -3.57 12.06 11.73
CA PRO A 37 -3.02 12.62 10.50
C PRO A 37 -2.89 11.56 9.41
N SER A 38 -2.72 12.02 8.17
CA SER A 38 -2.46 11.14 7.03
C SER A 38 -1.31 10.17 7.34
N SER A 39 -1.49 8.88 7.06
CA SER A 39 -0.45 7.87 7.29
C SER A 39 0.83 8.13 6.48
N LYS A 40 0.73 8.95 5.43
CA LYS A 40 1.86 9.40 4.62
C LYS A 40 2.37 10.79 5.03
N GLY A 41 1.78 11.45 6.03
CA GLY A 41 2.15 12.79 6.47
C GLY A 41 3.47 12.82 7.27
N PRO A 42 4.08 14.00 7.44
CA PRO A 42 5.31 14.22 8.20
C PRO A 42 5.36 13.50 9.56
N ASP A 43 4.32 13.67 10.38
CA ASP A 43 4.29 13.13 11.74
C ASP A 43 4.28 11.62 11.75
N CYS A 44 3.47 11.01 10.88
CA CYS A 44 3.41 9.56 10.80
C CYS A 44 4.72 8.95 10.31
N ARG A 45 5.43 9.65 9.41
CA ARG A 45 6.75 9.23 8.94
C ARG A 45 7.79 9.35 10.05
N SER A 46 7.82 10.45 10.81
CA SER A 46 8.80 10.63 11.89
C SER A 46 8.63 9.59 12.99
N TYR A 47 7.40 9.30 13.42
CA TYR A 47 7.15 8.19 14.35
C TYR A 47 7.58 6.84 13.77
N ALA A 48 7.21 6.56 12.52
CA ALA A 48 7.54 5.29 11.88
C ALA A 48 9.06 5.09 11.76
N ASP A 49 9.80 6.12 11.35
CA ASP A 49 11.24 6.04 11.16
C ASP A 49 11.96 5.96 12.51
N PHE A 50 11.57 6.78 13.49
CA PHE A 50 12.10 6.71 14.85
C PHE A 50 11.91 5.31 15.45
N THR A 51 10.68 4.76 15.37
CA THR A 51 10.36 3.42 15.88
C THR A 51 11.22 2.35 15.20
N ARG A 52 11.42 2.42 13.88
CA ARG A 52 12.31 1.50 13.14
C ARG A 52 13.74 1.58 13.67
N SER A 53 14.26 2.78 13.87
CA SER A 53 15.62 2.96 14.39
C SER A 53 15.80 2.44 15.80
N MET A 54 14.80 2.64 16.68
CA MET A 54 14.82 2.08 18.04
C MET A 54 14.88 0.54 17.99
N LEU A 55 14.15 -0.08 17.06
CA LEU A 55 14.20 -1.53 16.79
C LEU A 55 15.50 -1.98 16.09
N GLY A 56 16.40 -1.08 15.71
CA GLY A 56 17.61 -1.42 14.96
C GLY A 56 17.38 -1.77 13.49
N TYR A 57 16.19 -1.50 12.96
CA TYR A 57 15.87 -1.70 11.55
C TYR A 57 16.63 -0.68 10.69
N THR A 58 17.41 -1.17 9.73
CA THR A 58 18.14 -0.33 8.76
C THR A 58 17.96 -0.87 7.35
N THR A 59 18.38 -0.10 6.35
CA THR A 59 18.42 -0.60 4.96
C THR A 59 19.37 -1.79 4.77
N LYS A 60 20.40 -1.89 5.62
CA LYS A 60 21.38 -3.01 5.63
C LYS A 60 20.91 -4.20 6.49
N ASN A 61 20.05 -3.95 7.46
CA ASN A 61 19.44 -4.97 8.32
C ASN A 61 17.92 -4.75 8.35
N PRO A 62 17.18 -5.27 7.35
CA PRO A 62 15.75 -5.03 7.19
C PRO A 62 14.89 -5.99 8.02
N GLU A 63 15.45 -6.59 9.08
CA GLU A 63 14.76 -7.51 9.96
C GLU A 63 14.41 -6.81 11.28
N PHE A 64 13.20 -7.11 11.78
CA PHE A 64 12.80 -6.67 13.11
C PHE A 64 13.31 -7.67 14.15
N PRO A 65 13.61 -7.22 15.39
CA PRO A 65 14.01 -8.13 16.46
C PRO A 65 12.90 -9.14 16.74
N ASP A 66 13.30 -10.32 17.23
CA ASP A 66 12.36 -11.35 17.66
C ASP A 66 11.35 -10.80 18.69
N PRO A 67 10.13 -11.35 18.73
CA PRO A 67 9.17 -11.01 19.77
C PRO A 67 9.75 -11.30 21.17
N PRO A 68 9.21 -10.68 22.23
CA PRO A 68 9.60 -11.01 23.60
C PRO A 68 9.33 -12.49 23.86
N SER A 69 10.24 -13.12 24.59
CA SER A 69 10.06 -14.48 25.09
C SER A 69 8.93 -14.54 26.11
N MET A 70 8.38 -15.73 26.35
CA MET A 70 7.36 -15.93 27.39
C MET A 70 7.84 -15.50 28.78
N ILE A 71 9.14 -15.65 29.07
CA ILE A 71 9.74 -15.23 30.34
C ILE A 71 9.67 -13.70 30.45
N GLU A 72 10.08 -12.98 29.41
CA GLU A 72 10.01 -11.50 29.37
C GLU A 72 8.56 -10.99 29.53
N ILE A 73 7.60 -11.66 28.89
CA ILE A 73 6.18 -11.29 29.00
C ILE A 73 5.68 -11.51 30.44
N VAL A 74 6.00 -12.64 31.07
CA VAL A 74 5.54 -12.96 32.43
C VAL A 74 6.26 -12.11 33.49
N SER A 75 7.50 -11.71 33.24
CA SER A 75 8.28 -10.86 34.14
C SER A 75 8.02 -9.36 33.95
N LEU A 76 7.11 -8.99 33.06
CA LEU A 76 6.77 -7.59 32.78
C LEU A 76 6.19 -6.94 34.05
N PRO A 77 6.82 -5.89 34.59
CA PRO A 77 6.29 -5.23 35.78
C PRO A 77 5.01 -4.47 35.44
N PRO A 78 4.11 -4.30 36.42
CA PRO A 78 2.90 -3.50 36.24
C PRO A 78 3.29 -2.03 36.04
N LEU A 79 3.25 -1.57 34.79
CA LEU A 79 3.57 -0.20 34.41
C LEU A 79 2.33 0.49 33.84
N THR A 80 1.96 1.62 34.45
CA THR A 80 0.90 2.46 33.91
C THR A 80 1.46 3.44 32.89
N LYS A 81 0.57 3.89 31.99
CA LYS A 81 0.86 4.94 31.03
C LYS A 81 1.39 6.21 31.72
N GLU A 82 0.75 6.60 32.82
CA GLU A 82 1.09 7.78 33.61
C GLU A 82 2.48 7.66 34.23
N ALA A 83 2.82 6.49 34.79
CA ALA A 83 4.14 6.25 35.36
C ALA A 83 5.26 6.41 34.32
N ILE A 84 5.05 5.85 33.11
CA ILE A 84 6.02 5.95 32.01
C ILE A 84 6.19 7.40 31.55
N PHE A 85 5.09 8.14 31.33
CA PHE A 85 5.17 9.51 30.83
C PHE A 85 5.71 10.52 31.85
N HIS A 86 5.40 10.35 33.14
CA HIS A 86 5.86 11.27 34.18
C HIS A 86 7.32 11.04 34.60
N ASP A 87 7.87 9.84 34.39
CA ASP A 87 9.29 9.60 34.66
C ASP A 87 10.18 10.24 33.58
N SER A 88 10.69 11.43 33.84
CA SER A 88 11.66 12.11 32.96
C SER A 88 13.12 11.89 33.39
N SER A 89 13.36 11.07 34.41
CA SER A 89 14.68 10.96 35.05
C SER A 89 15.76 10.44 34.09
N VAL A 90 15.41 9.65 33.08
CA VAL A 90 16.37 9.10 32.11
C VAL A 90 16.97 10.18 31.22
N PHE A 91 16.21 11.25 30.95
CA PHE A 91 16.61 12.32 30.05
C PHE A 91 17.71 13.21 30.63
N THR A 92 17.97 13.12 31.94
CA THR A 92 19.14 13.76 32.58
C THR A 92 20.47 13.22 32.06
N LEU A 93 20.48 12.02 31.47
CA LEU A 93 21.65 11.41 30.85
C LEU A 93 21.94 11.98 29.46
N TYR A 94 21.02 12.76 28.88
CA TYR A 94 21.20 13.31 27.54
C TYR A 94 22.24 14.42 27.55
N ASN A 95 23.23 14.30 26.66
CA ASN A 95 24.22 15.34 26.43
C ASN A 95 24.12 15.84 24.98
N SER A 96 23.71 17.10 24.80
CA SER A 96 23.55 17.72 23.49
C SER A 96 24.85 17.77 22.68
N SER A 97 26.02 17.75 23.33
CA SER A 97 27.32 17.71 22.64
C SER A 97 27.55 16.41 21.85
N THR A 98 26.86 15.32 22.21
CA THR A 98 26.95 14.03 21.52
C THR A 98 26.04 13.94 20.28
N HIS A 99 25.16 14.93 20.09
CA HIS A 99 24.24 15.04 18.96
C HIS A 99 24.80 16.02 17.92
N SER A 100 26.00 15.73 17.40
CA SER A 100 26.77 16.61 16.52
C SER A 100 26.17 16.77 15.12
N ASP A 101 25.28 15.84 14.71
CA ASP A 101 24.49 15.93 13.47
C ASP A 101 22.99 15.73 13.80
N PRO A 102 22.19 16.81 13.80
CA PRO A 102 20.79 16.76 14.16
C PRO A 102 19.88 16.08 13.12
N THR A 103 20.41 15.68 11.97
CA THR A 103 19.56 15.27 10.82
C THR A 103 19.43 13.76 10.59
N CYS A 104 20.12 12.90 11.34
CA CYS A 104 19.89 11.45 11.24
C CYS A 104 20.49 10.58 12.35
N ASN A 105 21.12 11.16 13.38
CA ASN A 105 21.77 10.36 14.41
C ASN A 105 20.84 10.11 15.61
N TRP A 106 20.08 9.01 15.55
CA TRP A 106 19.22 8.59 16.67
C TRP A 106 19.88 7.67 17.68
N VAL A 107 21.20 7.45 17.59
CA VAL A 107 21.95 6.62 18.53
C VAL A 107 21.81 7.11 19.99
N PRO A 108 21.94 8.42 20.31
CA PRO A 108 21.77 8.89 21.68
C PRO A 108 20.36 8.60 22.23
N PHE A 109 19.32 8.77 21.41
CA PHE A 109 17.94 8.50 21.83
C PHE A 109 17.66 7.01 22.03
N LYS A 110 18.29 6.14 21.23
CA LYS A 110 18.23 4.70 21.44
C LYS A 110 18.87 4.28 22.76
N ALA A 111 20.04 4.84 23.08
CA ALA A 111 20.71 4.58 24.35
C ALA A 111 19.86 5.05 25.55
N LEU A 112 19.19 6.21 25.43
CA LEU A 112 18.25 6.68 26.45
C LEU A 112 17.05 5.74 26.61
N LEU A 113 16.47 5.25 25.51
CA LEU A 113 15.38 4.29 25.56
C LEU A 113 15.80 2.99 26.25
N GLU A 114 16.95 2.44 25.89
CA GLU A 114 17.49 1.22 26.51
C GLU A 114 17.78 1.40 28.01
N ALA A 115 18.31 2.57 28.40
CA ALA A 115 18.52 2.91 29.80
C ALA A 115 17.19 3.05 30.58
N ASP A 116 16.16 3.63 29.95
CA ASP A 116 14.82 3.78 30.53
C ASP A 116 14.15 2.42 30.76
N LEU A 117 14.18 1.56 29.73
CA LEU A 117 13.66 0.19 29.83
C LEU A 117 14.39 -0.60 30.92
N SER A 118 15.72 -0.47 31.02
CA SER A 118 16.52 -1.16 32.03
C SER A 118 16.13 -0.77 33.46
N ARG A 119 15.76 0.49 33.72
CA ARG A 119 15.26 0.96 35.03
C ARG A 119 13.94 0.29 35.42
N HIS A 120 13.16 -0.08 34.41
CA HIS A 120 11.92 -0.81 34.58
C HIS A 120 12.10 -2.33 34.41
N SER A 121 13.33 -2.86 34.53
CA SER A 121 13.61 -4.30 34.39
C SER A 121 13.17 -4.90 33.04
N ILE A 122 13.12 -4.09 31.99
CA ILE A 122 12.83 -4.51 30.62
C ILE A 122 14.15 -4.54 29.86
N HIS A 123 14.55 -5.72 29.39
CA HIS A 123 15.90 -5.94 28.85
C HIS A 123 16.10 -5.46 27.40
N ARG A 124 15.03 -5.38 26.61
CA ARG A 124 15.14 -4.96 25.20
C ARG A 124 13.86 -4.30 24.70
N TYR A 125 14.05 -3.42 23.72
CA TYR A 125 12.96 -2.81 22.97
C TYR A 125 12.59 -3.70 21.78
N THR A 126 11.39 -4.29 21.83
CA THR A 126 10.79 -5.08 20.74
C THR A 126 9.28 -5.04 20.88
N PHE A 127 8.54 -5.46 19.85
CA PHE A 127 7.09 -5.65 19.94
C PHE A 127 6.75 -7.14 19.94
N GLN A 128 5.63 -7.48 20.57
CA GLN A 128 5.03 -8.81 20.49
C GLN A 128 4.30 -8.97 19.15
N TRP A 129 5.07 -9.28 18.10
CA TRP A 129 4.60 -9.36 16.71
C TRP A 129 3.52 -10.42 16.49
N ASP A 130 3.55 -11.47 17.30
CA ASP A 130 2.67 -12.64 17.24
C ASP A 130 1.44 -12.53 18.17
N ALA A 131 1.34 -11.46 18.98
CA ALA A 131 0.24 -11.26 19.92
C ALA A 131 -1.12 -11.46 19.25
N PHE A 132 -1.99 -12.30 19.84
CA PHE A 132 -3.35 -12.52 19.35
C PHE A 132 -4.17 -11.22 19.41
N ASN A 133 -4.01 -10.48 20.51
CA ASN A 133 -4.64 -9.17 20.72
C ASN A 133 -3.89 -8.00 20.06
N GLY A 134 -2.82 -8.28 19.31
CA GLY A 134 -2.10 -7.28 18.53
C GLY A 134 -1.64 -6.09 19.39
N GLU A 135 -2.15 -4.91 19.09
CA GLU A 135 -1.87 -3.69 19.86
C GLU A 135 -2.34 -3.74 21.31
N ASP A 136 -3.38 -4.53 21.64
CA ASP A 136 -4.00 -4.55 22.97
C ASP A 136 -3.25 -5.48 23.94
N SER A 137 -2.16 -6.14 23.52
CA SER A 137 -1.27 -6.85 24.46
C SER A 137 -0.57 -5.84 25.38
N GLU A 138 -0.43 -6.18 26.66
CA GLU A 138 0.23 -5.34 27.66
C GLU A 138 1.65 -4.92 27.24
N TRP A 139 2.44 -5.86 26.74
CA TRP A 139 3.79 -5.58 26.22
C TRP A 139 3.77 -4.49 25.15
N ASN A 140 2.91 -4.62 24.13
CA ASN A 140 2.84 -3.64 23.05
C ASN A 140 2.34 -2.27 23.52
N GLN A 141 1.40 -2.21 24.47
CA GLN A 141 0.96 -0.94 25.05
C GLN A 141 2.12 -0.20 25.75
N ILE A 142 2.89 -0.91 26.57
CA ILE A 142 4.07 -0.35 27.25
C ILE A 142 5.09 0.16 26.22
N MET A 143 5.40 -0.63 25.19
CA MET A 143 6.34 -0.23 24.14
C MET A 143 5.84 0.98 23.36
N ILE A 144 4.54 1.09 23.08
CA ILE A 144 3.93 2.28 22.47
C ILE A 144 4.16 3.51 23.36
N TYR A 145 3.94 3.42 24.67
CA TYR A 145 4.13 4.54 25.58
C TYR A 145 5.59 4.99 25.66
N PHE A 146 6.54 4.06 25.78
CA PHE A 146 7.96 4.40 25.70
C PHE A 146 8.33 5.05 24.36
N THR A 147 7.78 4.54 23.25
CA THR A 147 8.02 5.12 21.93
C THR A 147 7.56 6.58 21.87
N VAL A 148 6.35 6.88 22.35
CA VAL A 148 5.82 8.25 22.36
C VAL A 148 6.64 9.13 23.29
N LYS A 149 6.96 8.66 24.51
CA LYS A 149 7.77 9.38 25.49
C LYS A 149 9.12 9.80 24.90
N HIS A 150 9.87 8.86 24.34
CA HIS A 150 11.19 9.12 23.77
C HIS A 150 11.14 9.92 22.48
N TRP A 151 10.12 9.72 21.65
CA TRP A 151 9.91 10.54 20.46
C TRP A 151 9.67 12.02 20.83
N LYS A 152 8.84 12.30 21.86
CA LYS A 152 8.59 13.67 22.33
C LYS A 152 9.88 14.34 22.82
N PHE A 153 10.70 13.61 23.56
CA PHE A 153 11.99 14.11 23.99
C PHE A 153 12.92 14.40 22.80
N ALA A 154 13.03 13.46 21.85
CA ALA A 154 13.84 13.63 20.65
C ALA A 154 13.39 14.83 19.79
N LYS A 155 12.07 15.06 19.69
CA LYS A 155 11.52 16.27 19.05
C LYS A 155 11.97 17.54 19.75
N ASN A 156 11.90 17.61 21.07
CA ASN A 156 12.33 18.78 21.83
C ASN A 156 13.84 19.01 21.75
N ALA A 157 14.61 17.96 21.46
CA ALA A 157 16.04 18.01 21.19
C ALA A 157 16.38 18.25 19.70
N SER A 158 15.44 18.72 18.89
CA SER A 158 15.61 19.06 17.46
C SER A 158 15.99 17.88 16.55
N ALA A 159 15.76 16.63 16.97
CA ALA A 159 16.12 15.43 16.19
C ALA A 159 15.22 15.18 14.95
N PHE A 160 14.22 16.04 14.71
CA PHE A 160 13.25 15.91 13.62
C PHE A 160 13.09 17.18 12.78
N ASP A 161 13.99 18.16 12.88
CA ASP A 161 13.88 19.44 12.18
C ASP A 161 13.74 19.27 10.64
N GLY A 162 14.27 18.18 10.08
CA GLY A 162 14.13 17.84 8.66
C GLY A 162 12.78 17.24 8.22
N TYR A 163 11.86 16.94 9.14
CA TYR A 163 10.60 16.27 8.78
C TYR A 163 9.48 17.21 8.34
N GLY A 164 9.56 18.51 8.65
CA GLY A 164 8.46 19.46 8.44
C GLY A 164 7.23 19.07 9.25
N LEU A 165 7.41 18.85 10.55
CA LEU A 165 6.33 18.46 11.47
C LEU A 165 5.31 19.58 11.59
N ASP A 166 4.02 19.24 11.61
CA ASP A 166 2.89 20.18 11.58
C ASP A 166 2.07 20.14 12.89
N LEU A 167 2.70 19.76 14.01
CA LEU A 167 1.94 19.41 15.20
C LEU A 167 1.58 20.63 16.04
N ASP A 168 0.51 21.29 15.59
CA ASP A 168 -0.49 21.97 16.43
C ASP A 168 -1.33 20.96 17.26
N GLN A 169 -0.92 19.68 17.27
CA GLN A 169 -1.60 18.54 17.90
C GLN A 169 -0.70 17.83 18.92
N ASP A 170 -0.36 18.49 20.03
CA ASP A 170 0.35 17.85 21.16
C ASP A 170 -0.57 16.96 22.03
N LYS A 171 -1.61 16.39 21.44
CA LYS A 171 -2.53 15.49 22.15
C LYS A 171 -1.93 14.10 22.20
N GLU A 172 -1.58 13.66 23.40
CA GLU A 172 -1.00 12.33 23.69
C GLU A 172 -1.79 11.19 23.00
N ILE A 173 -3.12 11.24 23.02
CA ILE A 173 -3.97 10.22 22.38
C ILE A 173 -3.73 10.08 20.86
N ILE A 174 -3.41 11.18 20.17
CA ILE A 174 -3.10 11.18 18.74
C ILE A 174 -1.73 10.54 18.52
N GLN A 175 -0.75 10.88 19.35
CA GLN A 175 0.60 10.34 19.30
C GLN A 175 0.62 8.82 19.54
N ILE A 176 -0.08 8.36 20.58
CA ILE A 176 -0.32 6.93 20.84
C ILE A 176 -1.00 6.30 19.62
N GLY A 177 -2.07 6.91 19.10
CA GLY A 177 -2.79 6.39 17.93
C GLY A 177 -1.94 6.26 16.67
N ILE A 178 -0.95 7.15 16.45
CA ILE A 178 -0.01 7.06 15.32
C ILE A 178 0.86 5.81 15.45
N VAL A 179 1.49 5.60 16.62
CA VAL A 179 2.36 4.45 16.86
C VAL A 179 1.54 3.15 16.82
N THR A 180 0.36 3.13 17.43
CA THR A 180 -0.56 1.98 17.37
C THR A 180 -0.92 1.64 15.92
N ARG A 181 -1.31 2.62 15.11
CA ARG A 181 -1.65 2.39 13.70
C ARG A 181 -0.48 1.83 12.91
N TRP A 182 0.74 2.30 13.19
CA TRP A 182 1.97 1.77 12.59
C TRP A 182 2.19 0.30 13.00
N LEU A 183 2.10 -0.01 14.30
CA LEU A 183 2.28 -1.34 14.85
C LEU A 183 1.28 -2.35 14.26
N CYS A 184 -0.01 -2.03 14.26
CA CYS A 184 -1.04 -2.90 13.67
C CYS A 184 -0.75 -3.19 12.19
N GLY A 185 -0.30 -2.16 11.46
CA GLY A 185 0.12 -2.32 10.08
C GLY A 185 1.30 -3.26 9.91
N LYS A 186 2.23 -3.27 10.86
CA LYS A 186 3.42 -4.15 10.86
C LYS A 186 3.10 -5.58 11.26
N ILE A 187 2.32 -5.79 12.31
CA ILE A 187 1.82 -7.10 12.72
C ILE A 187 1.10 -7.78 11.54
N GLU A 188 0.23 -7.07 10.82
CA GLU A 188 -0.46 -7.62 9.65
C GLU A 188 0.49 -7.94 8.49
N GLN A 189 1.52 -7.13 8.28
CA GLN A 189 2.55 -7.40 7.26
C GLN A 189 3.31 -8.69 7.57
N ILE A 190 3.70 -8.89 8.83
CA ILE A 190 4.42 -10.08 9.28
C ILE A 190 3.50 -11.31 9.19
N LYS A 191 2.31 -11.25 9.81
CA LYS A 191 1.33 -12.37 9.83
C LYS A 191 0.91 -12.85 8.46
N ASN A 192 0.79 -11.95 7.48
CA ASN A 192 0.38 -12.31 6.12
C ASN A 192 1.55 -12.59 5.18
N GLY A 193 2.78 -12.66 5.68
CA GLY A 193 3.96 -12.90 4.86
C GLY A 193 4.12 -11.85 3.76
N PHE A 194 3.82 -10.58 4.03
CA PHE A 194 3.83 -9.55 2.97
C PHE A 194 5.22 -9.43 2.34
N ASN A 195 6.29 -9.69 3.09
CA ASN A 195 7.65 -9.65 2.57
C ASN A 195 8.07 -10.96 1.89
N GLU A 196 7.23 -12.01 1.89
CA GLU A 196 7.51 -13.20 1.12
C GLU A 196 7.63 -12.86 -0.36
N ASP A 197 8.70 -13.35 -0.96
CA ASP A 197 9.04 -13.26 -2.37
C ASP A 197 7.84 -13.48 -3.31
N SER A 198 7.02 -14.50 -3.02
CA SER A 198 5.82 -14.83 -3.79
C SER A 198 4.78 -13.70 -3.76
N LYS A 199 4.52 -13.13 -2.57
CA LYS A 199 3.57 -12.03 -2.35
C LYS A 199 4.10 -10.70 -2.88
N VAL A 200 5.40 -10.46 -2.75
CA VAL A 200 6.07 -9.29 -3.34
C VAL A 200 5.91 -9.31 -4.85
N ARG A 201 6.26 -10.43 -5.51
CA ARG A 201 6.08 -10.63 -6.96
C ARG A 201 4.61 -10.49 -7.36
N GLN A 202 3.67 -11.06 -6.61
CA GLN A 202 2.25 -10.93 -6.88
C GLN A 202 1.78 -9.46 -6.85
N ARG A 203 2.13 -8.69 -5.82
CA ARG A 203 1.76 -7.27 -5.73
C ARG A 203 2.41 -6.43 -6.83
N TYR A 204 3.66 -6.72 -7.17
CA TYR A 204 4.34 -6.08 -8.29
C TYR A 204 3.58 -6.29 -9.60
N ARG A 205 3.22 -7.55 -9.92
CA ARG A 205 2.42 -7.90 -11.10
C ARG A 205 1.06 -7.20 -11.11
N THR A 206 0.34 -7.20 -9.98
CA THR A 206 -0.95 -6.49 -9.87
C THR A 206 -0.80 -4.99 -10.10
N ARG A 207 0.24 -4.36 -9.55
CA ARG A 207 0.52 -2.93 -9.78
C ARG A 207 0.79 -2.66 -11.26
N LYS A 208 1.61 -3.49 -11.90
CA LYS A 208 1.93 -3.36 -13.33
C LYS A 208 0.71 -3.55 -14.24
N LYS A 209 -0.18 -4.50 -13.93
CA LYS A 209 -1.47 -4.63 -14.62
C LYS A 209 -2.31 -3.37 -14.52
N ARG A 210 -2.38 -2.77 -13.33
CA ARG A 210 -3.17 -1.57 -13.08
C ARG A 210 -2.59 -0.36 -13.79
N GLU A 211 -1.27 -0.17 -13.72
CA GLU A 211 -0.55 0.89 -14.43
C GLU A 211 -0.80 0.82 -15.95
N LEU A 212 -0.69 -0.39 -16.52
CA LEU A 212 -1.00 -0.64 -17.94
C LEU A 212 -2.47 -0.33 -18.28
N TRP A 213 -3.41 -0.70 -17.40
CA TRP A 213 -4.82 -0.36 -17.58
C TRP A 213 -5.07 1.14 -17.54
N GLU A 214 -4.41 1.87 -16.64
CA GLU A 214 -4.50 3.34 -16.53
C GLU A 214 -4.02 4.01 -17.81
N TYR A 215 -2.88 3.58 -18.36
CA TYR A 215 -2.36 4.07 -19.64
C TYR A 215 -3.34 3.86 -20.80
N ARG A 216 -3.91 2.65 -20.92
CA ARG A 216 -4.89 2.33 -21.97
C ARG A 216 -6.16 3.15 -21.80
N ARG A 217 -6.65 3.28 -20.57
CA ARG A 217 -7.85 4.09 -20.28
C ARG A 217 -7.65 5.53 -20.69
N GLU A 218 -6.54 6.15 -20.27
CA GLU A 218 -6.23 7.54 -20.64
C GLU A 218 -6.10 7.71 -22.16
N THR A 219 -5.50 6.74 -22.84
CA THR A 219 -5.33 6.74 -24.30
C THR A 219 -6.69 6.65 -25.00
N LEU A 220 -7.54 5.70 -24.61
CA LEU A 220 -8.88 5.57 -25.17
C LEU A 220 -9.73 6.81 -24.88
N THR A 221 -9.75 7.30 -23.63
CA THR A 221 -10.51 8.53 -23.28
C THR A 221 -10.11 9.72 -24.14
N ARG A 222 -8.85 9.80 -24.55
CA ARG A 222 -8.33 10.91 -25.36
C ARG A 222 -8.57 10.73 -26.86
N HIS A 223 -8.34 9.53 -27.39
CA HIS A 223 -8.25 9.33 -28.84
C HIS A 223 -9.42 8.55 -29.45
N LEU A 224 -10.07 7.70 -28.63
CA LEU A 224 -11.06 6.71 -29.04
C LEU A 224 -12.13 6.50 -27.94
N PRO A 225 -12.76 7.58 -27.42
CA PRO A 225 -13.65 7.48 -26.26
C PRO A 225 -14.87 6.58 -26.49
N GLU A 226 -15.33 6.47 -27.74
CA GLU A 226 -16.43 5.61 -28.16
C GLU A 226 -16.16 4.11 -28.01
N TYR A 227 -14.90 3.70 -27.83
CA TYR A 227 -14.48 2.31 -27.63
C TYR A 227 -13.99 2.04 -26.20
N LEU A 228 -14.31 2.90 -25.23
CA LEU A 228 -13.96 2.69 -23.82
C LEU A 228 -14.60 1.44 -23.21
N ASP A 229 -15.76 1.03 -23.74
CA ASP A 229 -16.48 -0.19 -23.34
C ASP A 229 -15.72 -1.48 -23.71
N LEU A 230 -14.85 -1.42 -24.72
CA LEU A 230 -13.93 -2.51 -25.08
C LEU A 230 -12.71 -2.63 -24.16
N LEU A 231 -12.47 -1.67 -23.26
CA LEU A 231 -11.34 -1.75 -22.33
C LEU A 231 -11.63 -2.82 -21.26
N PRO A 232 -10.76 -3.84 -21.09
CA PRO A 232 -11.01 -4.87 -20.10
C PRO A 232 -10.84 -4.30 -18.70
N ASN A 233 -11.43 -4.97 -17.70
CA ASN A 233 -11.15 -4.64 -16.30
C ASN A 233 -9.64 -4.73 -16.02
N ALA A 234 -9.11 -3.86 -15.15
CA ALA A 234 -7.69 -3.85 -14.77
C ALA A 234 -7.18 -5.23 -14.34
N ASP A 235 -8.02 -6.02 -13.67
CA ASP A 235 -7.69 -7.37 -13.23
C ASP A 235 -7.57 -8.39 -14.37
N CYS A 236 -8.15 -8.10 -15.53
CA CYS A 236 -8.18 -8.93 -16.74
C CYS A 236 -7.12 -8.53 -17.77
N CYS A 237 -6.28 -7.53 -17.45
CA CYS A 237 -5.13 -7.17 -18.27
C CYS A 237 -4.09 -8.30 -18.29
N SER A 238 -3.43 -8.45 -19.44
CA SER A 238 -2.36 -9.42 -19.66
C SER A 238 -1.25 -9.29 -18.61
N GLU A 239 -0.74 -10.42 -18.16
CA GLU A 239 0.49 -10.45 -17.36
C GLU A 239 1.70 -10.19 -18.24
N THR A 240 2.86 -10.15 -17.62
CA THR A 240 4.15 -10.05 -18.30
C THR A 240 5.09 -11.03 -17.61
N GLU A 241 5.90 -11.74 -18.40
CA GLU A 241 6.98 -12.58 -17.93
C GLU A 241 7.98 -11.69 -17.19
N ASP A 242 7.89 -11.69 -15.86
CA ASP A 242 8.72 -10.86 -15.01
C ASP A 242 10.06 -11.55 -14.81
N ASN A 243 11.00 -11.31 -15.73
CA ASN A 243 12.40 -11.66 -15.56
C ASN A 243 13.22 -10.37 -15.42
N PRO A 244 13.67 -10.00 -14.21
CA PRO A 244 14.46 -8.79 -13.99
C PRO A 244 15.83 -8.82 -14.67
N GLN A 245 16.29 -9.99 -15.16
CA GLN A 245 17.52 -10.11 -15.94
C GLN A 245 17.33 -9.86 -17.44
N VAL A 246 16.09 -9.73 -17.91
CA VAL A 246 15.79 -9.53 -19.33
C VAL A 246 15.26 -8.10 -19.53
N ALA A 247 15.94 -7.33 -20.38
CA ALA A 247 15.55 -5.95 -20.70
C ALA A 247 14.18 -5.84 -21.39
N VAL A 248 13.74 -6.93 -22.02
CA VAL A 248 12.47 -7.05 -22.73
C VAL A 248 11.55 -7.97 -21.94
N GLN A 249 10.34 -7.51 -21.66
CA GLN A 249 9.37 -8.27 -20.90
C GLN A 249 8.29 -8.80 -21.84
N ARG A 250 8.10 -10.12 -21.92
CA ARG A 250 7.12 -10.72 -22.83
C ARG A 250 5.72 -10.70 -22.22
N SER A 251 4.71 -10.31 -22.98
CA SER A 251 3.33 -10.37 -22.53
C SER A 251 2.89 -11.82 -22.33
N ILE A 252 2.05 -12.06 -21.33
CA ILE A 252 1.39 -13.35 -21.13
C ILE A 252 -0.06 -13.19 -21.55
N ARG A 253 -0.46 -13.93 -22.59
CA ARG A 253 -1.81 -13.85 -23.16
C ARG A 253 -2.81 -14.53 -22.22
N PRO A 254 -3.93 -13.87 -21.86
CA PRO A 254 -5.04 -14.53 -21.18
C PRO A 254 -5.65 -15.60 -22.09
N TYR A 255 -5.92 -16.79 -21.56
CA TYR A 255 -6.46 -17.91 -22.36
C TYR A 255 -7.80 -17.60 -23.04
N TRP A 256 -8.64 -16.77 -22.41
CA TRP A 256 -9.96 -16.42 -22.94
C TRP A 256 -9.93 -15.42 -24.09
N ARG A 257 -8.80 -14.77 -24.36
CA ARG A 257 -8.73 -13.59 -25.22
C ARG A 257 -8.47 -13.99 -26.68
N SER A 258 -9.34 -13.53 -27.59
CA SER A 258 -9.11 -13.72 -29.03
C SER A 258 -7.84 -13.01 -29.50
N GLU A 259 -7.22 -13.53 -30.56
CA GLU A 259 -6.04 -12.91 -31.18
C GLU A 259 -6.36 -11.50 -31.70
N LYS A 260 -7.51 -11.35 -32.37
CA LYS A 260 -8.02 -10.06 -32.88
C LYS A 260 -8.11 -8.99 -31.80
N TYR A 261 -8.67 -9.34 -30.64
CA TYR A 261 -8.77 -8.40 -29.52
C TYR A 261 -7.42 -8.17 -28.83
N GLY A 262 -6.55 -9.18 -28.80
CA GLY A 262 -5.14 -9.01 -28.44
C GLY A 262 -4.45 -7.94 -29.27
N ASN A 263 -4.62 -7.98 -30.60
CA ASN A 263 -4.04 -7.02 -31.54
C ASN A 263 -4.57 -5.61 -31.27
N TRP A 264 -5.88 -5.43 -31.11
CA TRP A 264 -6.45 -4.13 -30.78
C TRP A 264 -5.87 -3.54 -29.47
N ILE A 265 -5.70 -4.38 -28.44
CA ILE A 265 -5.07 -3.96 -27.18
C ILE A 265 -3.60 -3.55 -27.38
N HIS A 266 -2.85 -4.26 -28.23
CA HIS A 266 -1.48 -3.89 -28.60
C HIS A 266 -1.43 -2.59 -29.39
N GLU A 267 -2.42 -2.34 -30.25
CA GLU A 267 -2.54 -1.10 -31.00
C GLU A 267 -2.70 0.11 -30.06
N ILE A 268 -3.50 -0.04 -28.99
CA ILE A 268 -3.66 0.98 -27.94
C ILE A 268 -2.36 1.24 -27.19
N ASP A 269 -1.61 0.18 -26.86
CA ASP A 269 -0.31 0.32 -26.17
C ASP A 269 0.65 1.17 -27.02
N GLY A 270 0.72 0.92 -28.34
CA GLY A 270 1.54 1.74 -29.24
C GLY A 270 1.06 3.20 -29.33
N LEU A 271 -0.25 3.43 -29.44
CA LEU A 271 -0.80 4.79 -29.45
C LEU A 271 -0.51 5.54 -28.13
N SER A 272 -0.55 4.82 -27.00
CA SER A 272 -0.22 5.36 -25.68
C SER A 272 1.24 5.81 -25.59
N TYR A 273 2.14 5.05 -26.20
CA TYR A 273 3.56 5.38 -26.30
C TYR A 273 3.78 6.60 -27.17
N ASP A 274 3.22 6.62 -28.39
CA ASP A 274 3.43 7.71 -29.35
C ASP A 274 2.99 9.05 -28.76
N HIS A 275 1.82 9.07 -28.11
CA HIS A 275 1.34 10.25 -27.40
C HIS A 275 2.30 10.71 -26.30
N GLN A 276 2.83 9.78 -25.50
CA GLN A 276 3.74 10.18 -24.43
C GLN A 276 5.10 10.63 -24.96
N ALA A 277 5.59 10.03 -26.04
CA ALA A 277 6.80 10.46 -26.72
C ALA A 277 6.66 11.85 -27.34
N SER A 278 5.43 12.30 -27.66
CA SER A 278 5.18 13.65 -28.17
C SER A 278 5.03 14.70 -27.06
N VAL A 279 4.50 14.33 -25.88
CA VAL A 279 4.25 15.27 -24.76
C VAL A 279 5.43 15.39 -23.80
N MET A 280 6.17 14.29 -23.58
CA MET A 280 7.32 14.25 -22.68
C MET A 280 8.64 14.14 -23.45
N ARG A 281 9.78 14.47 -22.81
CA ARG A 281 11.09 14.13 -23.40
C ARG A 281 11.13 12.63 -23.65
N ARG A 282 11.59 12.20 -24.84
CA ARG A 282 11.63 10.79 -25.28
C ARG A 282 12.23 9.83 -24.24
N LEU A 283 13.21 10.26 -23.47
CA LEU A 283 13.81 9.48 -22.38
C LEU A 283 12.79 9.07 -21.29
N HIS A 284 11.81 9.92 -20.97
CA HIS A 284 10.76 9.61 -20.01
C HIS A 284 9.72 8.66 -20.58
N ALA A 285 9.35 8.82 -21.85
CA ALA A 285 8.45 7.89 -22.54
C ALA A 285 9.07 6.49 -22.63
N ALA A 286 10.36 6.40 -22.96
CA ALA A 286 11.11 5.15 -23.08
C ALA A 286 11.31 4.38 -21.76
N ARG A 287 11.00 4.98 -20.60
CA ARG A 287 11.07 4.33 -19.27
C ARG A 287 9.73 3.76 -18.82
N ARG A 288 8.65 3.94 -19.61
CA ARG A 288 7.34 3.42 -19.26
C ARG A 288 7.31 1.90 -19.37
N PHE A 289 6.44 1.27 -18.60
CA PHE A 289 6.33 -0.18 -18.58
C PHE A 289 5.86 -0.77 -19.90
N ASP A 290 4.89 -0.13 -20.56
CA ASP A 290 4.29 -0.59 -21.81
C ASP A 290 5.28 -0.57 -22.99
N THR A 291 6.33 0.25 -22.94
CA THR A 291 7.33 0.35 -24.02
C THR A 291 8.35 -0.78 -24.04
N HIS A 292 8.49 -1.51 -22.93
CA HIS A 292 9.39 -2.65 -22.81
C HIS A 292 8.68 -3.99 -23.02
N ARG A 293 7.38 -3.95 -23.35
CA ARG A 293 6.57 -5.15 -23.54
C ARG A 293 6.58 -5.59 -24.99
N GLN A 294 6.97 -6.83 -25.21
CA GLN A 294 6.82 -7.50 -26.50
C GLN A 294 5.72 -8.55 -26.41
N GLU A 295 5.21 -8.96 -27.56
CA GLU A 295 4.30 -10.09 -27.65
C GLU A 295 5.00 -11.36 -27.15
N GLY A 296 4.35 -12.07 -26.23
CA GLY A 296 4.82 -13.38 -25.77
C GLY A 296 3.91 -14.50 -26.24
N SER A 297 4.50 -15.68 -26.40
CA SER A 297 3.79 -16.91 -26.79
C SER A 297 3.14 -17.63 -25.60
N THR A 298 3.40 -17.18 -24.37
CA THR A 298 2.93 -17.85 -23.15
C THR A 298 1.47 -17.51 -22.87
N ILE A 299 0.68 -18.54 -22.58
CA ILE A 299 -0.74 -18.43 -22.26
C ILE A 299 -0.95 -18.70 -20.77
N ASN A 300 -1.73 -17.86 -20.10
CA ASN A 300 -2.15 -18.08 -18.70
C ASN A 300 -3.57 -18.69 -18.67
N PRO A 301 -3.72 -20.00 -18.37
CA PRO A 301 -5.02 -20.65 -18.28
C PRO A 301 -5.83 -20.20 -17.04
N LEU A 302 -5.17 -19.67 -16.01
CA LEU A 302 -5.79 -19.20 -14.77
C LEU A 302 -6.07 -17.69 -14.78
N SER A 303 -5.99 -17.05 -15.94
CA SER A 303 -6.27 -15.63 -16.07
C SER A 303 -7.73 -15.31 -15.74
N LYS A 304 -7.96 -14.18 -15.04
CA LYS A 304 -9.31 -13.66 -14.85
C LYS A 304 -9.93 -13.29 -16.20
N VAL A 305 -11.21 -13.65 -16.37
CA VAL A 305 -11.99 -13.41 -17.58
C VAL A 305 -12.77 -12.11 -17.44
N CYS A 306 -12.70 -11.23 -18.44
CA CYS A 306 -13.50 -10.01 -18.45
C CYS A 306 -14.91 -10.35 -18.93
N ALA A 307 -15.93 -9.93 -18.18
CA ALA A 307 -17.33 -10.02 -18.60
C ALA A 307 -17.76 -8.75 -19.35
N GLY A 308 -18.83 -8.85 -20.13
CA GLY A 308 -19.45 -7.69 -20.79
C GLY A 308 -18.74 -7.22 -22.06
N LEU A 309 -17.87 -8.04 -22.67
CA LEU A 309 -17.24 -7.71 -23.95
C LEU A 309 -18.03 -8.32 -25.13
N PRO A 310 -17.85 -7.82 -26.36
CA PRO A 310 -18.34 -8.46 -27.56
C PRO A 310 -17.84 -9.90 -27.75
N GLU A 311 -18.62 -10.73 -28.44
CA GLU A 311 -18.28 -12.15 -28.65
C GLU A 311 -16.91 -12.36 -29.31
N ASP A 312 -16.55 -11.51 -30.27
CA ASP A 312 -15.29 -11.59 -31.00
C ASP A 312 -14.06 -11.13 -30.19
N CYS A 313 -14.26 -10.65 -28.95
CA CYS A 313 -13.20 -10.44 -27.97
C CYS A 313 -12.75 -11.73 -27.27
N TYR A 314 -13.56 -12.79 -27.34
CA TYR A 314 -13.29 -14.07 -26.72
C TYR A 314 -12.74 -15.07 -27.74
N ASP A 315 -11.79 -15.88 -27.30
CA ASP A 315 -11.24 -16.98 -28.08
C ASP A 315 -12.33 -18.04 -28.33
N SER A 316 -12.44 -18.52 -29.57
CA SER A 316 -13.49 -19.48 -29.94
C SER A 316 -13.36 -20.80 -29.17
N THR A 317 -12.14 -21.27 -28.95
CA THR A 317 -11.89 -22.49 -28.17
C THR A 317 -12.30 -22.28 -26.71
N PHE A 318 -12.01 -21.11 -26.14
CA PHE A 318 -12.51 -20.75 -24.80
C PHE A 318 -14.04 -20.79 -24.73
N LEU A 319 -14.75 -20.18 -25.69
CA LEU A 319 -16.22 -20.16 -25.69
C LEU A 319 -16.84 -21.56 -25.83
N THR A 320 -16.28 -22.42 -26.68
CA THR A 320 -16.79 -23.78 -26.91
C THR A 320 -16.65 -24.70 -25.69
N GLN A 321 -15.69 -24.43 -24.81
CA GLN A 321 -15.45 -25.22 -23.60
C GLN A 321 -16.43 -24.90 -22.46
N HIS A 322 -17.23 -23.83 -22.59
CA HIS A 322 -18.16 -23.38 -21.56
C HIS A 322 -19.60 -23.64 -21.98
N ASN A 323 -20.40 -24.15 -21.04
CA ASN A 323 -21.84 -24.36 -21.26
C ASN A 323 -22.59 -23.01 -21.38
N GLU A 324 -23.85 -23.08 -21.83
CA GLU A 324 -24.69 -21.90 -22.04
C GLU A 324 -24.84 -21.02 -20.80
N LEU A 325 -24.97 -21.62 -19.61
CA LEU A 325 -25.10 -20.88 -18.35
C LEU A 325 -23.83 -20.09 -18.02
N ALA A 326 -22.66 -20.71 -18.19
CA ALA A 326 -21.37 -20.04 -18.00
C ALA A 326 -21.19 -18.90 -19.03
N ARG A 327 -21.51 -19.13 -20.30
CA ARG A 327 -21.50 -18.08 -21.33
C ARG A 327 -22.46 -16.93 -21.01
N HIS A 328 -23.66 -17.23 -20.50
CA HIS A 328 -24.63 -16.23 -20.07
C HIS A 328 -24.10 -15.38 -18.91
N SER A 329 -23.40 -16.01 -17.95
CA SER A 329 -22.79 -15.31 -16.81
C SER A 329 -21.69 -14.32 -17.22
N LEU A 330 -21.05 -14.52 -18.38
CA LEU A 330 -20.06 -13.60 -18.96
C LEU A 330 -20.69 -12.35 -19.56
N ARG A 331 -22.03 -12.31 -19.74
CA ARG A 331 -22.77 -11.17 -20.31
C ARG A 331 -22.21 -10.72 -21.67
N ILE A 332 -21.90 -11.68 -22.53
CA ILE A 332 -21.31 -11.43 -23.86
C ILE A 332 -22.26 -10.55 -24.68
N ILE A 333 -21.72 -9.51 -25.30
CA ILE A 333 -22.49 -8.58 -26.14
C ILE A 333 -22.53 -9.10 -27.58
N SER A 334 -23.72 -9.23 -28.15
CA SER A 334 -23.92 -9.60 -29.55
C SER A 334 -23.70 -8.39 -30.47
N ASN A 335 -22.45 -7.91 -30.57
CA ASN A 335 -22.07 -6.84 -31.51
C ASN A 335 -20.76 -7.19 -32.20
N VAL A 336 -20.85 -8.05 -33.21
CA VAL A 336 -19.71 -8.64 -33.94
C VAL A 336 -18.86 -7.64 -34.72
N ASN A 337 -19.36 -6.43 -34.99
CA ASN A 337 -18.62 -5.43 -35.77
C ASN A 337 -17.93 -4.38 -34.89
N HIS A 338 -18.20 -4.36 -33.58
CA HIS A 338 -17.70 -3.29 -32.70
C HIS A 338 -16.17 -3.26 -32.64
N LEU A 339 -15.54 -4.43 -32.52
CA LEU A 339 -14.09 -4.55 -32.50
C LEU A 339 -13.47 -4.24 -33.87
N ASP A 340 -14.13 -4.60 -34.98
CA ASP A 340 -13.67 -4.24 -36.33
C ASP A 340 -13.65 -2.73 -36.56
N ASN A 341 -14.71 -2.06 -36.11
CA ASN A 341 -14.80 -0.61 -36.14
C ASN A 341 -13.68 0.01 -35.28
N ALA A 342 -13.42 -0.56 -34.10
CA ALA A 342 -12.36 -0.11 -33.21
C ALA A 342 -10.95 -0.29 -33.81
N LEU A 343 -10.70 -1.40 -34.50
CA LEU A 343 -9.46 -1.67 -35.24
C LEU A 343 -9.26 -0.69 -36.40
N THR A 344 -10.32 -0.42 -37.15
CA THR A 344 -10.29 0.56 -38.25
C THR A 344 -10.00 1.97 -37.72
N ALA A 345 -10.67 2.35 -36.63
CA ALA A 345 -10.51 3.66 -36.02
C ALA A 345 -9.10 3.87 -35.45
N ILE A 346 -8.50 2.87 -34.81
CA ILE A 346 -7.14 3.01 -34.27
C ILE A 346 -6.07 3.06 -35.37
N ALA A 347 -6.24 2.30 -36.45
CA ALA A 347 -5.35 2.36 -37.61
C ALA A 347 -5.34 3.75 -38.25
N ALA A 348 -6.51 4.40 -38.35
CA ALA A 348 -6.65 5.75 -38.87
C ALA A 348 -5.97 6.84 -38.01
N ARG A 349 -5.64 6.55 -36.74
CA ARG A 349 -4.97 7.48 -35.82
C ARG A 349 -3.45 7.35 -35.81
N ARG A 350 -2.90 6.31 -36.45
CA ARG A 350 -1.45 6.07 -36.57
C ARG A 350 -0.83 6.67 -37.84
N ILE A 351 -1.66 7.14 -38.77
CA ILE A 351 -1.28 7.93 -39.94
C ILE A 351 -1.29 9.40 -39.54
#